data_AF-A0A6L3VIB4-F1
#
_entry.id   AF-A0A6L3VIB4-F1
#
_cell.length_a   1.000
_cell.length_b   1.000
_cell.length_c   1.000
_cell.angle_alpha   90.00
_cell.angle_beta   90.00
_cell.angle_gamma   90.00
#
_symmetry.space_group_name_H-M   'P 1'
#
loop_
_entity.id
_entity.type
_entity.pdbx_description
1 polymer ?
#
loop_
_entity_poly.entity_id
_entity_poly.type
_entity_poly.pdbx_seq_one_letter_code
_entity_poly.pdbx_strand_id
1 'polypeptide(L)'
;MSTVVDTARKQKDQYAGDADRPLGSYLGTLAVYGVTTTAMALLAWRRRGRTPGIGLADLALMTVTTHKLSRLIAKDPVTSPLRAPFTRYSGTSGPAELAEEARGHGVRHAVGELITCPFCTGQWVATAYAAGLIFAPDATRLAGATMTAVAGSDWLQLAYARLQQSAEN
;
A
#
# COMPACT_ATOMS: atom_id res chain seq x y z
N MET A 1 -7.01 -35.02 -12.60
CA MET A 1 -6.30 -33.74 -12.34
C MET A 1 -6.26 -32.81 -13.55
N SER A 2 -6.32 -33.29 -14.80
CA SER A 2 -6.33 -32.44 -16.02
C SER A 2 -7.56 -31.54 -16.12
N THR A 3 -8.76 -32.06 -15.85
CA THR A 3 -10.02 -31.31 -16.02
C THR A 3 -10.10 -30.03 -15.20
N VAL A 4 -9.57 -30.04 -13.97
CA VAL A 4 -9.56 -28.85 -13.09
C VAL A 4 -8.58 -27.80 -13.60
N VAL A 5 -7.39 -28.22 -14.05
CA VAL A 5 -6.39 -27.32 -14.61
C VAL A 5 -6.87 -26.71 -15.93
N ASP A 6 -7.52 -27.52 -16.77
CA ASP A 6 -8.08 -27.07 -18.05
C ASP A 6 -9.24 -26.09 -17.85
N THR A 7 -10.10 -26.35 -16.86
CA THR A 7 -11.19 -25.42 -16.48
C THR A 7 -10.63 -24.11 -15.93
N ALA A 8 -9.61 -24.17 -15.07
CA ALA A 8 -8.97 -22.98 -14.50
C ALA A 8 -8.26 -22.13 -15.57
N ARG A 9 -7.61 -22.76 -16.56
CA ARG A 9 -7.02 -22.06 -17.71
C ARG A 9 -8.09 -21.39 -18.56
N LYS A 10 -9.17 -22.10 -18.89
CA LYS A 10 -10.28 -21.56 -19.67
C LYS A 10 -10.93 -20.35 -18.97
N GLN A 11 -11.13 -20.41 -17.66
CA GLN A 11 -11.63 -19.28 -16.87
C GLN A 11 -10.65 -18.11 -16.83
N LYS A 12 -9.34 -18.38 -16.66
CA LYS A 12 -8.31 -17.34 -16.72
C LYS A 12 -8.35 -16.62 -18.07
N ASP A 13 -8.37 -17.35 -19.17
CA ASP A 13 -8.32 -16.79 -20.51
C ASP A 13 -9.60 -15.98 -20.82
N GLN A 14 -10.77 -16.47 -20.38
CA GLN A 14 -12.03 -15.73 -20.49
C GLN A 14 -12.06 -14.45 -19.65
N TYR A 15 -11.48 -14.47 -18.45
CA TYR A 15 -11.46 -13.31 -17.56
C TYR A 15 -10.45 -12.25 -18.00
N ALA A 16 -9.24 -12.67 -18.39
CA ALA A 16 -8.16 -11.76 -18.74
C ALA A 16 -8.39 -11.07 -20.08
N GLY A 17 -9.06 -11.73 -21.03
CA GLY A 17 -9.18 -11.23 -22.41
C GLY A 17 -7.80 -10.94 -22.99
N ASP A 18 -7.63 -9.75 -23.58
CA ASP A 18 -6.35 -9.27 -24.11
C ASP A 18 -5.46 -8.57 -23.06
N ALA A 19 -5.92 -8.42 -21.82
CA ALA A 19 -5.18 -7.75 -20.76
C ALA A 19 -4.23 -8.72 -20.04
N ASP A 20 -2.99 -8.30 -19.79
CA ASP A 20 -2.02 -9.08 -19.02
C ASP A 20 -2.37 -9.05 -17.52
N ARG A 21 -3.36 -9.87 -17.11
CA ARG A 21 -3.81 -10.02 -15.72
C ARG A 21 -3.22 -11.27 -15.09
N PRO A 22 -2.23 -11.16 -14.19
CA PRO A 22 -1.53 -12.32 -13.66
C PRO A 22 -2.32 -12.92 -12.47
N LEU A 23 -3.46 -13.55 -12.75
CA LEU A 23 -4.38 -14.11 -11.75
C LEU A 23 -3.70 -15.07 -10.77
N GLY A 24 -2.76 -15.88 -11.24
CA GLY A 24 -2.01 -16.81 -10.39
C GLY A 24 -1.19 -16.10 -9.32
N SER A 25 -0.55 -14.98 -9.65
CA SER A 25 0.17 -14.18 -8.64
C SER A 25 -0.76 -13.40 -7.73
N TYR A 26 -1.93 -12.93 -8.20
CA TYR A 26 -2.92 -12.32 -7.31
C TYR A 26 -3.45 -13.32 -6.29
N LEU A 27 -3.72 -14.55 -6.70
CA LEU A 27 -4.08 -15.63 -5.79
C LEU A 27 -2.96 -15.89 -4.77
N GLY A 28 -1.71 -15.85 -5.22
CA GLY A 28 -0.54 -15.89 -4.34
C GLY A 28 -0.55 -14.75 -3.31
N THR A 29 -0.75 -13.49 -3.75
CA THR A 29 -0.82 -12.33 -2.87
C THR A 29 -1.97 -12.44 -1.85
N LEU A 30 -3.14 -12.91 -2.28
CA LEU A 30 -4.27 -13.22 -1.42
C LEU A 30 -3.93 -14.27 -0.36
N ALA A 31 -3.28 -15.36 -0.76
CA ALA A 31 -2.85 -16.40 0.15
C ALA A 31 -1.82 -15.87 1.17
N VAL A 32 -0.82 -15.11 0.73
CA VAL A 32 0.16 -14.47 1.62
C VAL A 32 -0.53 -13.52 2.60
N TYR A 33 -1.45 -12.68 2.12
CA TYR A 33 -2.20 -11.76 2.97
C TYR A 33 -3.04 -12.51 4.02
N GLY A 34 -3.76 -13.57 3.61
CA GLY A 34 -4.55 -14.42 4.50
C GLY A 34 -3.70 -15.12 5.56
N VAL A 35 -2.56 -15.69 5.19
CA VAL A 35 -1.61 -16.31 6.12
C VAL A 35 -1.06 -15.27 7.11
N THR A 36 -0.67 -14.10 6.62
CA THR A 36 -0.08 -13.03 7.45
C THR A 36 -1.07 -12.51 8.48
N THR A 37 -2.31 -12.21 8.06
CA THR A 37 -3.37 -11.72 8.95
C THR A 37 -3.83 -12.78 9.94
N THR A 38 -3.93 -14.05 9.53
CA THR A 38 -4.26 -15.17 10.42
C THR A 38 -3.16 -15.39 11.46
N ALA A 39 -1.89 -15.41 11.03
CA ALA A 39 -0.76 -15.54 11.94
C ALA A 39 -0.71 -14.39 12.94
N MET A 40 -0.93 -13.16 12.49
CA MET A 40 -1.02 -11.98 13.35
C MET A 40 -2.15 -12.13 14.38
N ALA A 41 -3.35 -12.52 13.96
CA ALA A 41 -4.49 -12.72 14.85
C ALA A 41 -4.21 -13.81 15.90
N LEU A 42 -3.60 -14.94 15.51
CA LEU A 42 -3.21 -16.01 16.43
C LEU A 42 -2.14 -15.56 17.43
N LEU A 43 -1.14 -14.81 16.97
CA LEU A 43 -0.10 -14.24 17.84
C LEU A 43 -0.68 -13.22 18.83
N ALA A 44 -1.60 -12.38 18.38
CA ALA A 44 -2.32 -11.43 19.22
C ALA A 44 -3.19 -12.16 20.26
N TRP A 45 -3.94 -13.19 19.86
CA TRP A 45 -4.78 -13.99 20.75
C TRP A 45 -3.97 -14.69 21.85
N ARG A 46 -2.78 -15.19 21.53
CA ARG A 46 -1.85 -15.79 22.51
C ARG A 46 -1.42 -14.81 23.61
N ARG A 47 -1.45 -13.50 23.36
CA ARG A 47 -1.08 -12.47 24.34
C ARG A 47 -2.17 -12.16 25.39
N ARG A 48 -3.29 -12.91 25.41
CA ARG A 48 -4.35 -12.94 26.45
C ARG A 48 -4.49 -11.64 27.28
N GLY A 49 -4.99 -10.56 26.67
CA GLY A 49 -5.54 -9.40 27.41
C GLY A 49 -4.85 -8.04 27.26
N ARG A 50 -3.98 -7.82 26.27
CA ARG A 50 -3.29 -6.52 26.06
C ARG A 50 -3.48 -5.89 24.67
N THR A 51 -4.55 -6.21 23.96
CA THR A 51 -4.89 -5.44 22.74
C THR A 51 -5.36 -4.05 23.19
N PRO A 52 -4.64 -2.96 22.88
CA PRO A 52 -5.06 -1.63 23.27
C PRO A 52 -6.44 -1.34 22.66
N GLY A 53 -7.32 -0.67 23.41
CA GLY A 53 -8.53 -0.12 22.84
C GLY A 53 -8.17 0.89 21.76
N ILE A 54 -8.79 0.78 20.59
CA ILE A 54 -8.55 1.73 19.49
C ILE A 54 -9.41 2.98 19.73
N GLY A 55 -8.76 4.06 20.15
CA GLY A 55 -9.40 5.36 20.28
C GLY A 55 -9.54 6.09 18.93
N LEU A 56 -10.32 7.18 18.91
CA LEU A 56 -10.47 8.03 17.72
C LEU A 56 -9.13 8.62 17.26
N ALA A 57 -8.24 8.97 18.19
CA ALA A 57 -6.89 9.46 17.87
C ALA A 57 -6.04 8.39 17.18
N ASP A 58 -6.09 7.14 17.65
CA ASP A 58 -5.36 6.02 17.03
C ASP A 58 -5.90 5.76 15.61
N LEU A 59 -7.22 5.81 15.42
CA LEU A 59 -7.84 5.67 14.10
C LEU A 59 -7.47 6.82 13.16
N ALA A 60 -7.43 8.06 13.65
CA ALA A 60 -7.01 9.22 12.87
C ALA A 60 -5.54 9.12 12.44
N LEU A 61 -4.64 8.81 13.37
CA LEU A 61 -3.21 8.60 13.07
C LEU A 61 -3.04 7.46 12.06
N MET A 62 -3.71 6.32 12.28
CA MET A 62 -3.66 5.18 11.37
C MET A 62 -4.14 5.55 9.97
N THR A 63 -5.23 6.33 9.87
CA THR A 63 -5.80 6.76 8.59
C THR A 63 -4.84 7.67 7.82
N VAL A 64 -4.35 8.74 8.46
CA VAL A 64 -3.44 9.70 7.83
C VAL A 64 -2.12 9.02 7.48
N THR A 65 -1.59 8.19 8.38
CA THR A 65 -0.35 7.44 8.15
C THR A 65 -0.49 6.47 7.00
N THR A 66 -1.61 5.72 6.94
CA THR A 66 -1.87 4.79 5.84
C THR A 66 -1.92 5.54 4.51
N HIS A 67 -2.61 6.67 4.45
CA HIS A 67 -2.68 7.49 3.25
C HIS A 67 -1.31 8.03 2.82
N LYS A 68 -0.58 8.67 3.73
CA LYS A 68 0.71 9.31 3.39
C LYS A 68 1.77 8.27 3.05
N LEU A 69 1.91 7.23 3.87
CA LEU A 69 2.95 6.23 3.66
C LEU A 69 2.69 5.38 2.41
N SER A 70 1.42 5.04 2.12
CA SER A 70 1.11 4.28 0.90
C SER A 70 1.42 5.08 -0.37
N ARG A 71 1.13 6.39 -0.39
CA ARG A 71 1.53 7.27 -1.49
C ARG A 71 3.04 7.46 -1.55
N LEU A 72 3.71 7.60 -0.40
CA LEU A 72 5.17 7.71 -0.36
C LEU A 72 5.84 6.50 -1.01
N ILE A 73 5.40 5.30 -0.66
CA ILE A 73 5.92 4.06 -1.26
C ILE A 73 5.56 3.99 -2.75
N ALA A 74 4.33 4.35 -3.12
CA ALA A 74 3.82 4.11 -4.46
C ALA A 74 4.14 5.17 -5.50
N LYS A 75 4.48 6.38 -5.08
CA LYS A 75 4.56 7.56 -5.96
C LYS A 75 5.80 8.40 -5.75
N ASP A 76 6.38 8.47 -4.55
CA ASP A 76 7.46 9.41 -4.24
C ASP A 76 8.77 9.09 -4.99
N PRO A 77 9.41 10.06 -5.68
CA PRO A 77 10.68 9.83 -6.37
C PRO A 77 11.78 9.20 -5.50
N VAL A 78 11.84 9.53 -4.21
CA VAL A 78 12.85 9.00 -3.27
C VAL A 78 12.71 7.49 -3.09
N THR A 79 11.49 6.94 -3.23
CA THR A 79 11.26 5.50 -3.16
C THR A 79 11.39 4.78 -4.51
N SER A 80 11.73 5.50 -5.59
CA SER A 80 11.90 4.90 -6.92
C SER A 80 12.90 3.73 -6.97
N PRO A 81 13.99 3.65 -6.17
CA PRO A 81 14.86 2.47 -6.18
C PRO A 81 14.15 1.18 -5.76
N LEU A 82 13.11 1.25 -4.91
CA LEU A 82 12.31 0.11 -4.52
C LEU A 82 11.39 -0.37 -5.66
N ARG A 83 10.97 0.56 -6.52
CA ARG A 83 10.01 0.31 -7.61
C ARG A 83 10.69 -0.01 -8.93
N ALA A 84 11.87 0.56 -9.19
CA ALA A 84 12.61 0.42 -10.44
C ALA A 84 12.76 -1.03 -10.94
N PRO A 85 12.96 -2.08 -10.11
CA PRO A 85 13.00 -3.46 -10.59
C PRO A 85 11.67 -3.95 -11.18
N PHE A 86 10.54 -3.40 -10.75
CA PHE A 86 9.19 -3.87 -11.06
C PHE A 86 8.39 -2.91 -11.94
N THR A 87 8.88 -1.70 -12.17
CA THR A 87 8.14 -0.65 -12.90
C THR A 87 8.93 -0.05 -14.07
N ARG A 88 8.22 0.67 -14.94
CA ARG A 88 8.75 1.61 -15.93
C ARG A 88 8.26 3.01 -15.58
N TYR A 89 9.15 3.97 -15.70
CA TYR A 89 8.83 5.38 -15.52
C TYR A 89 7.95 5.89 -16.67
N SER A 90 6.83 6.52 -16.33
CA SER A 90 5.83 7.06 -17.27
C SER A 90 5.58 8.56 -17.06
N GLY A 91 6.50 9.28 -16.39
CA GLY A 91 6.39 10.72 -16.13
C GLY A 91 5.99 11.06 -14.69
N THR A 92 5.31 12.19 -14.51
CA THR A 92 4.84 12.67 -13.20
C THR A 92 3.32 12.58 -13.12
N SER A 93 2.77 12.11 -12.00
CA SER A 93 1.32 12.05 -11.76
C SER A 93 0.78 13.14 -10.84
N GLY A 94 1.67 13.99 -10.30
CA GLY A 94 1.30 15.09 -9.40
C GLY A 94 2.54 15.79 -8.84
N PRO A 95 2.35 16.82 -7.99
CA PRO A 95 3.46 17.47 -7.30
C PRO A 95 4.23 16.45 -6.46
N ALA A 96 5.53 16.33 -6.73
CA ALA A 96 6.42 15.34 -6.09
C ALA A 96 5.96 13.87 -6.23
N GLU A 97 5.24 13.53 -7.30
CA GLU A 97 4.77 12.16 -7.54
C GLU A 97 5.09 11.67 -8.96
N LEU A 98 5.58 10.43 -9.04
CA LEU A 98 5.86 9.75 -10.29
C LEU A 98 4.68 8.91 -10.78
N ALA A 99 4.44 8.98 -12.08
CA ALA A 99 3.65 8.01 -12.81
C ALA A 99 4.56 6.84 -13.20
N GLU A 100 4.19 5.63 -12.81
CA GLU A 100 4.94 4.42 -13.15
C GLU A 100 3.98 3.28 -13.48
N GLU A 101 4.37 2.45 -14.43
CA GLU A 101 3.62 1.28 -14.88
C GLU A 101 4.35 0.00 -14.50
N ALA A 102 3.61 -1.02 -14.04
CA ALA A 102 4.17 -2.33 -13.77
C ALA A 102 4.78 -2.95 -15.03
N ARG A 103 5.94 -3.60 -14.91
CA ARG A 103 6.65 -4.23 -16.03
C ARG A 103 6.88 -5.72 -15.85
N GLY A 104 7.05 -6.38 -16.98
CA GLY A 104 7.22 -7.83 -17.03
C GLY A 104 5.89 -8.55 -16.85
N HIS A 105 5.97 -9.84 -16.54
CA HIS A 105 4.84 -10.76 -16.46
C HIS A 105 4.84 -11.50 -15.11
N GLY A 106 3.70 -12.13 -14.77
CA GLY A 106 3.56 -12.97 -13.59
C GLY A 106 3.84 -12.22 -12.29
N VAL A 107 4.66 -12.81 -11.40
CA VAL A 107 4.96 -12.26 -10.06
C VAL A 107 5.57 -10.86 -10.14
N ARG A 108 6.46 -10.61 -11.10
CA ARG A 108 7.11 -9.29 -11.25
C ARG A 108 6.07 -8.20 -11.56
N HIS A 109 5.12 -8.51 -12.43
CA HIS A 109 4.03 -7.62 -12.78
C HIS A 109 3.13 -7.35 -11.57
N ALA A 110 2.70 -8.42 -10.87
CA ALA A 110 1.84 -8.28 -9.70
C ALA A 110 2.49 -7.51 -8.55
N VAL A 111 3.80 -7.71 -8.30
CA VAL A 111 4.54 -6.90 -7.33
C VAL A 111 4.59 -5.44 -7.80
N GLY A 112 4.86 -5.21 -9.08
CA GLY A 112 4.84 -3.87 -9.67
C GLY A 112 3.50 -3.16 -9.48
N GLU A 113 2.38 -3.83 -9.73
CA GLU A 113 1.04 -3.27 -9.51
C GLU A 113 0.79 -3.02 -8.03
N LEU A 114 1.18 -3.94 -7.14
CA LEU A 114 1.00 -3.78 -5.70
C LEU A 114 1.71 -2.52 -5.18
N ILE A 115 2.99 -2.36 -5.53
CA ILE A 115 3.84 -1.28 -5.01
C ILE A 115 3.65 0.05 -5.74
N THR A 116 2.97 0.10 -6.89
CA THR A 116 2.59 1.36 -7.58
C THR A 116 1.14 1.77 -7.35
N CYS A 117 0.33 0.90 -6.73
CA CYS A 117 -1.04 1.15 -6.34
C CYS A 117 -1.11 1.62 -4.88
N PRO A 118 -1.41 2.91 -4.59
CA PRO A 118 -1.48 3.41 -3.22
C PRO A 118 -2.58 2.74 -2.38
N PHE A 119 -3.67 2.30 -3.01
CA PHE A 119 -4.75 1.58 -2.32
C PHE A 119 -4.30 0.18 -1.89
N CYS A 120 -3.64 -0.52 -2.81
CA CYS A 120 -3.15 -1.88 -2.61
C CYS A 120 -2.04 -1.89 -1.55
N THR A 121 -1.08 -0.97 -1.66
CA THR A 121 -0.05 -0.73 -0.63
C THR A 121 -0.68 -0.28 0.69
N GLY A 122 -1.74 0.54 0.64
CA GLY A 122 -2.48 1.00 1.82
C GLY A 122 -3.02 -0.15 2.67
N GLN A 123 -3.52 -1.22 2.05
CA GLN A 123 -3.97 -2.41 2.79
C GLN A 123 -2.85 -3.04 3.63
N TRP A 124 -1.64 -3.15 3.06
CA TRP A 124 -0.47 -3.69 3.75
C TRP A 124 0.02 -2.75 4.85
N VAL A 125 0.08 -1.45 4.57
CA VAL A 125 0.47 -0.43 5.55
C VAL A 125 -0.47 -0.41 6.75
N ALA A 126 -1.79 -0.41 6.51
CA ALA A 126 -2.79 -0.45 7.58
C ALA A 126 -2.66 -1.73 8.43
N THR A 127 -2.45 -2.89 7.78
CA THR A 127 -2.25 -4.16 8.48
C THR A 127 -0.99 -4.13 9.34
N ALA A 128 0.11 -3.57 8.81
CA ALA A 128 1.36 -3.40 9.55
C ALA A 128 1.21 -2.41 10.73
N TYR A 129 0.47 -1.32 10.54
CA TYR A 129 0.18 -0.36 11.60
C TYR A 129 -0.66 -1.00 12.72
N ALA A 130 -1.67 -1.79 12.37
CA ALA A 130 -2.46 -2.55 13.34
C ALA A 130 -1.60 -3.57 14.11
N ALA A 131 -0.72 -4.30 13.41
CA ALA A 131 0.26 -5.17 14.05
C ALA A 131 1.16 -4.38 15.02
N GLY A 132 1.66 -3.23 14.59
CA GLY A 132 2.46 -2.32 15.40
C GLY A 132 1.75 -1.89 16.69
N LEU A 133 0.47 -1.52 16.62
CA LEU A 133 -0.33 -1.18 17.80
C LEU A 133 -0.46 -2.34 18.79
N ILE A 134 -0.47 -3.59 18.30
CA ILE A 134 -0.53 -4.79 19.15
C ILE A 134 0.84 -5.11 19.78
N PHE A 135 1.91 -5.01 18.99
CA PHE A 135 3.22 -5.52 19.37
C PHE A 135 4.15 -4.46 19.98
N ALA A 136 4.02 -3.20 19.58
CA ALA A 136 4.84 -2.05 19.99
C ALA A 136 4.03 -0.73 19.90
N PRO A 137 3.02 -0.53 20.77
CA PRO A 137 2.04 0.55 20.65
C PRO A 137 2.66 1.96 20.65
N ASP A 138 3.56 2.25 21.58
CA ASP A 138 4.11 3.61 21.73
C ASP A 138 4.99 4.01 20.55
N ALA A 139 5.82 3.07 20.06
CA ALA A 139 6.61 3.28 18.85
C ALA A 139 5.72 3.48 17.61
N THR A 140 4.63 2.72 17.51
CA THR A 140 3.70 2.82 16.37
C THR A 140 2.93 4.13 16.38
N ARG A 141 2.47 4.58 17.56
CA ARG A 141 1.83 5.90 17.73
C ARG A 141 2.79 7.03 17.40
N LEU A 142 4.05 6.94 17.83
CA LEU A 142 5.07 7.92 17.46
C LEU A 142 5.27 7.97 15.95
N ALA A 143 5.45 6.81 15.31
CA ALA A 143 5.56 6.74 13.84
C ALA A 143 4.34 7.34 13.14
N GLY A 144 3.13 7.06 13.65
CA GLY A 144 1.90 7.63 13.11
C GLY A 144 1.80 9.15 13.29
N ALA A 145 2.20 9.67 14.44
CA ALA A 145 2.27 11.10 14.70
C ALA A 145 3.28 11.79 13.78
N THR A 146 4.46 11.18 13.57
CA THR A 146 5.47 11.69 12.63
C THR A 146 4.93 11.73 11.20
N MET A 147 4.32 10.64 10.72
CA MET A 147 3.76 10.61 9.36
C MET A 147 2.59 11.59 9.20
N THR A 148 1.80 11.80 10.25
CA THR A 148 0.73 12.82 10.29
C THR A 148 1.31 14.23 10.19
N ALA A 149 2.39 14.53 10.92
CA ALA A 149 3.07 15.82 10.83
C ALA A 149 3.65 16.07 9.43
N VAL A 150 4.23 15.05 8.78
CA VAL A 150 4.70 15.15 7.39
C VAL A 150 3.53 15.44 6.45
N ALA A 151 2.42 14.70 6.56
CA ALA A 151 1.24 14.94 5.72
C ALA A 151 0.68 16.37 5.89
N GLY A 152 0.67 16.88 7.13
CA GLY A 152 0.31 18.26 7.41
C GLY A 152 1.28 19.27 6.78
N SER A 153 2.59 19.00 6.85
CA SER A 153 3.63 19.83 6.22
C SER A 153 3.46 19.90 4.70
N ASP A 154 3.23 18.77 4.03
CA ASP A 154 2.99 18.74 2.58
C ASP A 154 1.75 19.57 2.21
N TRP A 155 0.68 19.46 2.99
CA TRP A 155 -0.54 20.24 2.76
C TRP A 155 -0.27 21.75 2.90
N LEU A 156 0.51 22.15 3.90
CA LEU A 156 0.93 23.54 4.09
C LEU A 156 1.78 24.04 2.91
N GLN A 157 2.70 23.22 2.39
CA GLN A 157 3.48 23.57 1.19
C GLN A 157 2.58 23.78 -0.03
N LEU A 158 1.59 22.90 -0.24
CA LEU A 158 0.62 23.04 -1.33
C LEU A 158 -0.31 24.25 -1.14
N ALA A 159 -0.69 24.57 0.09
CA ALA A 159 -1.48 25.76 0.41
C ALA A 159 -0.67 27.04 0.15
N TYR A 160 0.59 27.08 0.58
CA TYR A 160 1.51 28.20 0.34
C TYR A 160 1.71 28.45 -1.16
N ALA A 161 1.98 27.40 -1.95
CA ALA A 161 2.12 27.51 -3.39
C ALA A 161 0.87 28.08 -4.07
N ARG A 162 -0.33 27.68 -3.62
CA ARG A 162 -1.60 28.25 -4.12
C ARG A 162 -1.76 29.72 -3.77
N LEU A 163 -1.44 30.10 -2.53
CA LEU A 163 -1.54 31.50 -2.09
C LEU A 163 -0.58 32.42 -2.87
N GLN A 164 0.63 31.94 -3.16
CA GLN A 164 1.58 32.69 -3.97
C GLN A 164 1.06 32.90 -5.39
N GLN A 165 0.53 31.85 -6.02
CA GLN A 165 -0.05 31.95 -7.37
C GLN A 165 -1.24 32.93 -7.42
N SER A 166 -2.04 33.03 -6.35
CA SER A 166 -3.14 34.01 -6.28
C SER A 166 -2.70 35.44 -6.06
N ALA A 167 -1.49 35.68 -5.52
CA ALA A 167 -0.96 37.02 -5.31
C ALA A 167 -0.25 37.60 -6.55
N GLU A 168 0.21 36.71 -7.45
CA GLU A 168 0.87 37.08 -8.71
C GLU A 168 -0.12 37.32 -9.88
N ASN A 169 -1.39 36.92 -9.72
CA ASN A 169 -2.49 37.12 -10.69
C ASN A 169 -3.36 38.32 -10.32
#